data_AF-U6JXD4-F1
#
_entry.id   AF-U6JXD4-F1
#
_cell.length_a   1.000
_cell.length_b   1.000
_cell.length_c   1.000
_cell.angle_alpha   90.00
_cell.angle_beta   90.00
_cell.angle_gamma   90.00
#
_symmetry.space_group_name_H-M   'P 1'
#
loop_
_entity.id
_entity.type
_entity.pdbx_description
1 polymer ?
#
loop_
_entity_poly.entity_id
_entity_poly.type
_entity_poly.pdbx_seq_one_letter_code
_entity_poly.pdbx_strand_id
1 'polypeptide(L)'
;MADRKVLVKYYPPDFDFDKLQAKKKALRIHQQQLKRRRGDVFDPPQKKHRNKIMNVRMMYPFTLKCGTCSEFVYVGTKFNSRVEKVEGEDYLGIVKWRFYGRCPHCRGEICFKTDPQNCDYVLEWGGTRMCDPLRDQALAEERMQKEEEEKLATDRVSQVEASRAKHQGR
;
A
#
# COMPACT_ATOMS: atom_id res chain seq x y z
N MET A 1 11.96 36.76 -3.27
CA MET A 1 11.72 35.30 -3.16
C MET A 1 12.91 34.61 -3.79
N ALA A 2 13.52 33.63 -3.12
CA ALA A 2 14.56 32.82 -3.75
C ALA A 2 13.95 31.93 -4.84
N ASP A 3 14.71 31.63 -5.89
CA ASP A 3 14.25 30.78 -6.99
C ASP A 3 13.89 29.36 -6.53
N ARG A 4 12.88 28.74 -7.16
CA ARG A 4 12.53 27.32 -6.89
C ARG A 4 13.71 26.37 -7.16
N LYS A 5 14.56 26.74 -8.11
CA LYS A 5 15.79 26.01 -8.47
C LYS A 5 17.00 26.91 -8.22
N VAL A 6 17.41 26.98 -6.95
CA VAL A 6 18.61 27.73 -6.57
C VAL A 6 19.86 26.99 -7.10
N LEU A 7 20.60 27.63 -8.00
CA LEU A 7 21.84 27.09 -8.59
C LEU A 7 22.98 27.03 -7.57
N VAL A 8 23.14 28.10 -6.76
CA VAL A 8 24.22 28.23 -5.78
C VAL A 8 23.61 28.47 -4.41
N LYS A 9 23.78 27.50 -3.51
CA LYS A 9 23.54 27.70 -2.08
C LYS A 9 24.86 28.15 -1.47
N TYR A 10 24.86 29.31 -0.83
CA TYR A 10 26.03 29.78 -0.10
C TYR A 10 26.33 28.84 1.08
N TYR A 11 27.52 28.23 1.07
CA TYR A 11 28.07 27.54 2.22
C TYR A 11 29.18 28.43 2.80
N PRO A 12 29.21 28.67 4.12
CA PRO A 12 30.25 29.49 4.72
C PRO A 12 31.64 28.85 4.54
N PRO A 13 32.72 29.65 4.50
CA PRO A 13 34.07 29.15 4.20
C PRO A 13 34.61 28.15 5.23
N ASP A 14 34.10 28.18 6.46
CA ASP A 14 34.45 27.23 7.53
C ASP A 14 33.60 25.94 7.52
N PHE A 15 32.76 25.74 6.49
CA PHE A 15 31.81 24.62 6.44
C PHE A 15 32.49 23.31 6.00
N ASP A 16 32.79 22.46 6.98
CA ASP A 16 33.30 21.12 6.72
C ASP A 16 32.19 20.05 6.71
N PHE A 17 32.01 19.37 5.57
CA PHE A 17 31.01 18.30 5.42
C PHE A 17 31.25 17.11 6.37
N ASP A 18 32.50 16.72 6.60
CA ASP A 18 32.85 15.59 7.48
C ASP A 18 32.52 15.87 8.94
N LYS A 19 32.77 17.11 9.39
CA LYS A 19 32.41 17.54 10.74
C LYS A 19 30.90 17.53 10.94
N LEU A 20 30.10 17.85 9.91
CA LEU A 20 28.64 17.77 9.98
C LEU A 20 28.16 16.31 10.10
N GLN A 21 28.75 15.39 9.35
CA GLN A 21 28.36 13.98 9.35
C GLN A 21 28.74 13.28 10.65
N ALA A 22 29.92 13.58 11.19
CA ALA A 22 30.37 13.13 12.52
C ALA A 22 29.52 13.77 13.64
N LYS A 23 29.24 15.08 13.55
CA LYS A 23 28.43 15.79 14.54
C LYS A 23 26.94 15.51 14.41
N LYS A 24 26.41 14.94 13.33
CA LYS A 24 24.96 14.63 13.20
C LYS A 24 24.44 13.78 14.36
N LYS A 25 25.23 12.81 14.81
CA LYS A 25 24.91 12.01 16.01
C LYS A 25 25.04 12.85 17.29
N ALA A 26 26.12 13.62 17.44
CA ALA A 26 26.38 14.45 18.62
C ALA A 26 25.39 15.63 18.78
N LEU A 27 25.02 16.32 17.70
CA LEU A 27 24.00 17.38 17.61
C LEU A 27 22.62 16.84 17.96
N ARG A 28 22.30 15.61 17.54
CA ARG A 28 21.04 14.95 17.92
C ARG A 28 20.99 14.67 19.42
N ILE A 29 22.11 14.25 20.01
CA ILE A 29 22.26 14.05 21.47
C ILE A 29 22.22 15.40 22.21
N HIS A 30 22.88 16.43 21.69
CA HIS A 30 22.88 17.78 22.28
C HIS A 30 21.50 18.45 22.22
N GLN A 31 20.76 18.33 21.11
CA GLN A 31 19.36 18.78 21.03
C GLN A 31 18.48 18.03 22.03
N GLN A 32 18.73 16.74 22.24
CA GLN A 32 18.02 15.93 23.23
C GLN A 32 18.34 16.34 24.67
N GLN A 33 19.58 16.75 24.96
CA GLN A 33 19.99 17.29 26.26
C GLN A 33 19.46 18.70 26.54
N LEU A 34 19.42 19.59 25.54
CA LEU A 34 18.82 20.93 25.67
C LEU A 34 17.31 20.86 25.93
N LYS A 35 16.60 19.93 25.30
CA LYS A 35 15.17 19.68 25.57
C LYS A 35 14.92 19.17 27.00
N ARG A 36 15.83 18.36 27.55
CA ARG A 36 15.76 17.89 28.95
C ARG A 36 15.99 19.00 29.98
N ARG A 37 16.80 20.03 29.67
CA ARG A 37 17.09 21.14 30.59
C ARG A 37 15.95 22.17 30.71
N ARG A 38 15.02 22.23 29.74
CA ARG A 38 13.92 23.22 29.74
C ARG A 38 12.67 22.81 30.51
N GLY A 39 12.63 21.63 31.14
CA GLY A 39 11.60 21.28 32.12
C GLY A 39 10.18 21.06 31.60
N ASP A 40 9.93 21.16 30.29
CA ASP A 40 8.62 20.91 29.71
C ASP A 40 8.41 19.40 29.51
N VAL A 41 7.51 18.83 30.33
CA VAL A 41 6.73 17.58 30.21
C VAL A 41 7.39 16.37 29.52
N PHE A 42 7.41 15.26 30.26
CA PHE A 42 7.89 13.92 29.89
C PHE A 42 7.32 13.38 28.56
N ASP A 43 7.93 13.76 27.43
CA ASP A 43 7.86 12.94 26.22
C ASP A 43 9.03 11.93 26.28
N PRO A 44 8.80 10.63 26.57
CA PRO A 44 9.84 9.62 26.39
C PRO A 44 10.39 9.74 24.96
N PRO A 45 11.69 9.44 24.72
CA PRO A 45 12.21 9.47 23.36
C PRO A 45 11.31 8.61 22.51
N GLN A 46 10.48 9.23 21.66
CA GLN A 46 9.52 8.53 20.84
C GLN A 46 10.35 7.48 20.12
N LYS A 47 10.19 6.21 20.52
CA LYS A 47 10.77 5.08 19.81
C LYS A 47 10.37 5.36 18.39
N LYS A 48 11.32 5.62 17.49
CA LYS A 48 11.01 5.82 16.07
C LYS A 48 10.09 4.67 15.73
N HIS A 49 8.81 4.96 15.54
CA HIS A 49 7.82 3.91 15.34
C HIS A 49 8.36 3.09 14.18
N ARG A 50 8.43 1.76 14.36
CA ARG A 50 8.99 0.85 13.34
C ARG A 50 8.31 1.12 11.98
N ASN A 51 7.05 1.56 12.05
CA ASN A 51 6.28 2.05 10.92
C ASN A 51 6.21 3.58 10.93
N LYS A 52 6.96 4.21 10.02
CA LYS A 52 6.86 5.63 9.76
C LYS A 52 5.62 5.89 8.92
N ILE A 53 4.62 6.54 9.52
CA ILE A 53 3.45 7.03 8.80
C ILE A 53 3.89 8.16 7.87
N MET A 54 3.58 8.03 6.58
CA MET A 54 3.83 9.06 5.56
C MET A 54 2.51 9.70 5.13
N ASN A 55 2.52 10.99 4.81
CA ASN A 55 1.35 11.66 4.26
C ASN A 55 1.54 11.81 2.75
N VAL A 56 0.61 11.26 1.96
CA VAL A 56 0.65 11.31 0.49
C VAL A 56 -0.71 11.74 -0.03
N ARG A 57 -0.74 12.67 -0.99
CA ARG A 57 -1.96 13.08 -1.67
C ARG A 57 -2.19 12.16 -2.87
N MET A 58 -3.27 11.38 -2.83
CA MET A 58 -3.61 10.37 -3.85
C MET A 58 -5.06 10.52 -4.31
N MET A 59 -5.45 9.72 -5.30
CA MET A 59 -6.85 9.58 -5.74
C MET A 59 -7.37 8.21 -5.33
N TYR A 60 -8.69 8.10 -5.09
CA TYR A 60 -9.30 6.79 -4.86
C TYR A 60 -9.23 5.93 -6.14
N PRO A 61 -8.71 4.68 -6.06
CA PRO A 61 -8.49 3.84 -7.24
C PRO A 61 -9.76 3.15 -7.76
N PHE A 62 -10.78 2.96 -6.92
CA PHE A 62 -12.05 2.33 -7.28
C PHE A 62 -13.23 3.13 -6.69
N THR A 63 -14.40 2.97 -7.30
CA THR A 63 -15.64 3.50 -6.72
C THR A 63 -16.04 2.66 -5.52
N LEU A 64 -16.34 3.31 -4.40
CA LEU A 64 -16.75 2.64 -3.16
C LEU A 64 -17.97 3.33 -2.55
N LYS A 65 -18.78 2.53 -1.86
CA LYS A 65 -19.86 3.02 -1.00
C LYS A 65 -19.34 3.09 0.44
N CYS A 66 -19.42 4.26 1.06
CA CYS A 66 -18.96 4.44 2.44
C CYS A 66 -19.86 3.65 3.40
N GLY A 67 -19.25 2.92 4.35
CA GLY A 67 -19.99 2.13 5.33
C GLY A 67 -20.77 2.98 6.34
N THR A 68 -20.34 4.23 6.61
CA THR A 68 -20.94 5.09 7.63
C THR A 68 -22.08 5.95 7.10
N CYS A 69 -21.88 6.65 5.97
CA CYS A 69 -22.87 7.59 5.43
C CYS A 69 -23.56 7.09 4.16
N SER A 70 -23.24 5.88 3.68
CA SER A 70 -23.78 5.30 2.44
C SER A 70 -23.56 6.09 1.15
N GLU A 71 -22.81 7.19 1.22
CA GLU A 71 -22.42 8.03 0.08
C GLU A 71 -21.39 7.32 -0.80
N PHE A 72 -21.43 7.61 -2.10
CA PHE A 72 -20.49 7.06 -3.05
C PHE A 72 -19.25 7.95 -3.18
N VAL A 73 -18.08 7.33 -3.11
CA VAL A 73 -16.82 7.96 -3.47
C VAL A 73 -16.38 7.37 -4.80
N TYR A 74 -16.39 8.21 -5.83
CA TYR A 74 -16.05 7.81 -7.20
C TYR A 74 -14.54 7.75 -7.41
N VAL A 75 -14.13 6.94 -8.40
CA VAL A 75 -12.75 6.90 -8.91
C VAL A 75 -12.24 8.31 -9.19
N GLY A 76 -10.99 8.59 -8.83
CA GLY A 76 -10.36 9.88 -9.11
C GLY A 76 -10.60 10.96 -8.04
N THR A 77 -11.43 10.69 -7.02
CA THR A 77 -11.61 11.62 -5.90
C THR A 77 -10.29 11.81 -5.16
N LYS A 78 -9.78 13.05 -5.10
CA LYS A 78 -8.49 13.39 -4.47
C LYS A 78 -8.62 13.44 -2.95
N PHE A 79 -7.71 12.82 -2.23
CA PHE A 79 -7.66 12.87 -0.78
C PHE A 79 -6.22 12.89 -0.26
N ASN A 80 -6.05 13.37 0.97
CA ASN A 80 -4.79 13.27 1.70
C ASN A 80 -4.82 11.96 2.49
N SER A 81 -3.92 11.04 2.13
CA SER A 81 -3.80 9.73 2.75
C SER A 81 -2.72 9.73 3.81
N ARG A 82 -2.96 8.96 4.88
CA ARG A 82 -1.88 8.45 5.74
C ARG A 82 -1.47 7.09 5.18
N VAL A 83 -0.18 6.86 5.05
CA VAL A 83 0.38 5.66 4.42
C VAL A 83 1.27 4.95 5.42
N GLU A 84 1.00 3.67 5.63
CA GLU A 84 1.75 2.80 6.51
C GLU A 84 2.26 1.59 5.73
N LYS A 85 3.49 1.16 6.04
CA LYS A 85 4.00 -0.14 5.58
C LYS A 85 3.27 -1.24 6.35
N VAL A 86 2.73 -2.23 5.65
CA VAL A 86 2.17 -3.42 6.28
C VAL A 86 3.35 -4.31 6.69
N GLU A 87 3.46 -4.64 7.98
CA GLU A 87 4.49 -5.55 8.47
C GLU A 87 4.09 -7.01 8.19
N GLY A 88 5.02 -7.82 7.66
CA GLY A 88 4.83 -9.27 7.48
C GLY A 88 4.11 -9.70 6.19
N GLU A 89 3.58 -8.76 5.39
CA GLU A 89 2.89 -9.04 4.13
C GLU A 89 3.66 -8.46 2.93
N ASP A 90 4.86 -8.97 2.66
CA ASP A 90 5.63 -8.60 1.46
C ASP A 90 5.36 -9.62 0.34
N TYR A 91 5.14 -9.15 -0.90
CA TYR A 91 4.94 -10.02 -2.06
C TYR A 91 6.22 -10.10 -2.89
N LEU A 92 6.92 -11.24 -2.86
CA LEU A 92 8.18 -11.45 -3.59
C LEU A 92 9.22 -10.33 -3.33
N GLY A 93 9.23 -9.74 -2.13
CA GLY A 93 10.09 -8.62 -1.75
C GLY A 93 9.51 -7.22 -2.05
N ILE A 94 8.35 -7.14 -2.70
CA ILE A 94 7.60 -5.89 -2.90
C ILE A 94 6.79 -5.59 -1.64
N VAL A 95 6.99 -4.39 -1.12
CA VAL A 95 6.30 -3.90 0.08
C VAL A 95 4.84 -3.61 -0.20
N LYS A 96 3.93 -4.16 0.60
CA LYS A 96 2.53 -3.74 0.62
C LYS A 96 2.32 -2.51 1.49
N TRP A 97 1.54 -1.57 0.97
CA TRP A 97 1.19 -0.32 1.63
C TRP A 97 -0.29 -0.33 2.02
N ARG A 98 -0.57 0.14 3.23
CA ARG A 98 -1.92 0.43 3.71
C ARG A 98 -2.15 1.93 3.67
N PHE A 99 -3.24 2.32 3.03
CA PHE A 99 -3.67 3.70 2.89
C PHE A 99 -4.90 3.96 3.75
N TYR A 100 -4.88 5.07 4.47
CA TYR A 100 -6.02 5.58 5.22
C TYR A 100 -6.57 6.80 4.49
N GLY A 101 -7.66 6.60 3.77
CA GLY A 101 -8.46 7.64 3.18
C GLY A 101 -9.56 8.13 4.12
N ARG A 102 -10.07 9.34 3.88
CA ARG A 102 -11.25 9.86 4.56
C ARG A 102 -12.38 10.04 3.56
N CYS A 103 -13.60 9.74 3.97
CA CYS A 103 -14.79 10.07 3.21
C CYS A 103 -14.96 11.61 3.18
N PRO A 104 -15.27 12.21 2.02
CA PRO A 104 -15.49 13.65 1.93
C PRO A 104 -16.69 14.14 2.75
N HIS A 105 -17.71 13.29 2.95
CA HIS A 105 -18.95 13.66 3.63
C HIS A 105 -18.88 13.44 5.16
N CYS A 106 -18.71 12.19 5.61
CA CYS A 106 -18.73 11.85 7.05
C CYS A 106 -17.35 11.86 7.72
N ARG A 107 -16.26 12.06 6.96
CA ARG A 107 -14.87 11.93 7.44
C ARG A 107 -14.52 10.55 8.04
N GLY A 108 -15.37 9.55 7.82
CA GLY A 108 -15.08 8.15 8.16
C GLY A 108 -13.80 7.68 7.48
N GLU A 109 -13.01 6.88 8.20
CA GLU A 109 -11.75 6.36 7.70
C GLU A 109 -12.00 5.13 6.81
N ILE A 110 -11.35 5.11 5.65
CA ILE A 110 -11.43 4.05 4.66
C ILE A 110 -10.03 3.50 4.49
N CYS A 111 -9.87 2.21 4.73
CA CYS A 111 -8.58 1.53 4.73
C CYS A 111 -8.51 0.60 3.52
N PHE A 112 -7.45 0.71 2.74
CA PHE A 112 -7.19 -0.20 1.63
C PHE A 112 -5.70 -0.52 1.50
N LYS A 113 -5.41 -1.71 0.99
CA LYS A 113 -4.08 -2.24 0.76
C LYS A 113 -3.78 -2.34 -0.74
N THR A 114 -2.50 -2.29 -1.07
CA THR A 114 -2.00 -2.64 -2.42
C THR A 114 -1.83 -4.14 -2.57
N ASP A 115 -2.25 -4.70 -3.70
CA ASP A 115 -2.02 -6.10 -4.07
C ASP A 115 -1.22 -6.20 -5.37
N PRO A 116 0.11 -6.40 -5.26
CA PRO A 116 0.99 -6.48 -6.41
C PRO A 116 0.71 -7.64 -7.37
N GLN A 117 0.04 -8.71 -6.91
CA GLN A 117 -0.32 -9.87 -7.74
C GLN A 117 -1.30 -9.52 -8.86
N ASN A 118 -2.32 -8.72 -8.53
CA ASN A 118 -3.42 -8.41 -9.44
C ASN A 118 -3.32 -6.98 -9.99
N CYS A 119 -2.22 -6.26 -9.70
CA CYS A 119 -2.06 -4.84 -10.02
C CYS A 119 -3.21 -3.96 -9.48
N ASP A 120 -3.79 -4.34 -8.35
CA ASP A 120 -5.04 -3.78 -7.83
C ASP A 120 -4.91 -3.39 -6.35
N TYR A 121 -6.00 -2.84 -5.81
CA TYR A 121 -6.13 -2.51 -4.40
C TYR A 121 -7.27 -3.31 -3.77
N VAL A 122 -7.04 -3.87 -2.58
CA VAL A 122 -8.08 -4.51 -1.77
C VAL A 122 -8.52 -3.59 -0.65
N LEU A 123 -9.83 -3.43 -0.55
CA LEU A 123 -10.46 -2.72 0.54
C LEU A 123 -10.45 -3.59 1.81
N GLU A 124 -9.94 -3.06 2.92
CA GLU A 124 -9.99 -3.73 4.22
C GLU A 124 -11.18 -3.25 5.06
N TRP A 125 -11.35 -1.93 5.20
CA TRP A 125 -12.35 -1.34 6.09
C TRP A 125 -12.91 -0.02 5.56
N GLY A 126 -14.09 0.37 6.06
CA GLY A 126 -14.69 1.69 5.82
C GLY A 126 -15.67 1.78 4.65
N GLY A 127 -15.92 0.66 3.95
CA GLY A 127 -16.94 0.63 2.91
C GLY A 127 -17.04 -0.71 2.19
N THR A 128 -17.70 -0.66 1.04
CA THR A 128 -17.81 -1.77 0.10
C THR A 128 -17.42 -1.26 -1.28
N ARG A 129 -16.58 -2.02 -2.00
CA ARG A 129 -16.28 -1.71 -3.40
C ARG A 129 -17.54 -1.87 -4.24
N MET A 130 -17.76 -0.96 -5.19
CA MET A 130 -18.79 -1.16 -6.20
C MET A 130 -18.30 -2.18 -7.23
N CYS A 131 -19.20 -3.06 -7.67
CA CYS A 131 -18.97 -3.98 -8.79
C CYS A 131 -18.66 -3.16 -10.05
N ASP A 132 -17.55 -3.48 -10.73
CA ASP A 132 -17.26 -2.92 -12.04
C ASP A 132 -17.78 -3.94 -13.06
N PRO A 133 -18.86 -3.62 -13.81
CA PRO A 133 -19.54 -4.62 -14.63
C PRO A 133 -18.63 -5.26 -15.67
N LEU A 134 -17.72 -4.48 -16.27
CA LEU A 134 -16.86 -4.96 -17.34
C LEU A 134 -15.77 -5.87 -16.77
N ARG A 135 -15.17 -5.49 -15.65
CA ARG A 135 -14.14 -6.28 -14.97
C ARG A 135 -14.72 -7.56 -14.36
N ASP A 136 -15.90 -7.49 -13.75
CA ASP A 136 -16.53 -8.64 -13.12
C ASP A 136 -17.08 -9.65 -14.16
N GLN A 137 -17.49 -9.19 -15.35
CA GLN A 137 -17.81 -10.06 -16.49
C GLN A 137 -16.58 -10.81 -17.00
N ALA A 138 -15.47 -10.10 -17.27
CA ALA A 138 -14.23 -10.74 -17.73
C ALA A 138 -13.72 -11.79 -16.73
N LEU A 139 -13.74 -11.48 -15.43
CA LEU A 139 -13.36 -12.43 -14.39
C LEU A 139 -14.30 -13.64 -14.30
N ALA A 140 -15.58 -13.48 -14.61
CA ALA A 140 -16.54 -14.58 -14.67
C ALA A 140 -16.29 -15.47 -15.89
N GLU A 141 -16.05 -14.88 -17.06
CA GLU A 141 -15.72 -15.62 -18.29
C GLU A 141 -14.43 -16.43 -18.13
N GLU A 142 -13.37 -15.86 -17.55
CA GLU A 142 -12.13 -16.58 -17.27
C GLU A 142 -12.33 -17.75 -16.29
N ARG A 143 -13.23 -17.62 -15.32
CA ARG A 143 -13.55 -18.72 -14.38
C ARG A 143 -14.28 -19.84 -15.10
N MET A 144 -15.26 -19.51 -15.93
CA MET A 144 -15.99 -20.48 -16.73
C MET A 144 -15.06 -21.23 -17.68
N GLN A 145 -14.14 -20.52 -18.35
CA GLN A 145 -13.14 -21.13 -19.24
C GLN A 145 -12.21 -22.07 -18.49
N LYS A 146 -11.72 -21.69 -17.30
CA LYS A 146 -10.87 -22.57 -16.48
C LYS A 146 -11.61 -23.83 -16.04
N GLU A 147 -12.88 -23.72 -15.65
CA GLU A 147 -13.70 -24.88 -15.30
C GLU A 147 -13.96 -25.79 -16.51
N GLU A 148 -14.15 -25.23 -17.69
CA GLU A 148 -14.29 -26.00 -18.95
C GLU A 148 -12.97 -26.70 -19.32
N GLU A 149 -11.83 -26.03 -19.18
CA GLU A 149 -10.50 -26.60 -19.40
C GLU A 149 -10.19 -27.72 -18.40
N GLU A 150 -10.54 -27.56 -17.12
CA GLU A 150 -10.37 -28.59 -16.09
C GLU A 150 -11.22 -29.84 -16.37
N LYS A 151 -12.47 -29.65 -16.81
CA LYS A 151 -13.33 -30.76 -17.26
C LYS A 151 -12.72 -31.47 -18.46
N LEU A 152 -12.27 -30.72 -19.47
CA LEU A 152 -11.64 -31.28 -20.66
C LEU A 152 -10.32 -32.01 -20.32
N ALA A 153 -9.54 -31.49 -19.38
CA ALA A 153 -8.32 -32.12 -18.90
C ALA A 153 -8.62 -33.43 -18.17
N THR A 154 -9.66 -33.46 -17.32
CA THR A 154 -10.11 -34.67 -16.62
C THR A 154 -10.60 -35.74 -17.61
N ASP A 155 -11.36 -35.32 -18.63
CA ASP A 155 -11.81 -36.19 -19.70
C ASP A 155 -10.63 -36.76 -20.51
N ARG A 156 -9.62 -35.94 -20.82
CA ARG A 156 -8.39 -36.40 -21.49
C ARG A 156 -7.61 -37.40 -20.64
N VAL A 157 -7.48 -37.16 -19.34
CA VAL A 157 -6.79 -38.08 -18.41
C VAL A 157 -7.51 -39.42 -18.35
N SER A 158 -8.83 -39.44 -18.19
CA SER A 158 -9.62 -40.68 -18.14
C SER A 158 -9.51 -41.51 -19.43
N GLN A 159 -9.44 -40.88 -20.61
CA GLN A 159 -9.22 -41.57 -21.87
C GLN A 159 -7.83 -42.20 -21.99
N VAL A 160 -6.80 -41.52 -21.49
CA VAL A 160 -5.41 -42.06 -21.44
C VAL A 160 -5.31 -43.23 -20.47
N GLU A 161 -5.97 -43.17 -19.32
CA GLU A 161 -6.01 -44.29 -18.36
C GLU A 161 -6.72 -45.51 -18.95
N ALA A 162 -7.87 -45.31 -19.60
CA ALA A 162 -8.61 -46.38 -20.26
C ALA A 162 -7.82 -47.04 -21.40
N SER A 163 -7.04 -46.27 -22.16
CA SER A 163 -6.18 -46.80 -23.23
C SER A 163 -4.95 -47.54 -22.68
N ARG A 164 -4.35 -47.06 -21.58
CA ARG A 164 -3.27 -47.78 -20.87
C ARG A 164 -3.75 -49.11 -20.29
N ALA A 165 -4.94 -49.16 -19.68
CA ALA A 165 -5.53 -50.38 -19.15
C ALA A 165 -5.77 -51.44 -20.25
N LYS A 166 -6.23 -51.01 -21.44
CA LYS A 166 -6.38 -51.90 -22.60
C LYS A 166 -5.05 -52.46 -23.11
N HIS A 167 -3.94 -51.73 -22.97
CA HIS A 167 -2.62 -52.20 -23.38
C HIS A 167 -1.99 -53.18 -22.37
N GLN A 168 -2.32 -53.08 -21.08
CA GLN A 168 -1.82 -53.99 -20.04
C GLN A 168 -2.62 -55.29 -19.90
N GLY A 169 -3.82 -55.35 -20.48
CA GLY A 169 -4.69 -56.55 -20.49
C GLY A 169 -4.45 -57.51 -21.66
N ARG A 170 -3.33 -57.40 -22.37
CA ARG A 170 -2.91 -58.30 -23.46
C ARG A 170 -1.54 -58.88 -23.13
#